data_AF-A0A7H0SSC6-F1
#
_entry.id   AF-A0A7H0SSC6-F1
#
_cell.length_a   1.000
_cell.length_b   1.000
_cell.length_c   1.000
_cell.angle_alpha   90.00
_cell.angle_beta   90.00
_cell.angle_gamma   90.00
#
_symmetry.space_group_name_H-M   'P 1'
#
loop_
_entity.id
_entity.type
_entity.pdbx_description
1 polymer ?
#
loop_
_entity_poly.entity_id
_entity_poly.type
_entity_poly.pdbx_seq_one_letter_code
_entity_poly.pdbx_strand_id
1 'polypeptide(L)' 'MFEFGIGTGRIARPLSNQGYSVKGVDNSREMLDRLNEKSDARSESPPV' A
#
# COMPACT_ATOMS: atom_id res chain seq x y z
N MET A 1 -3.94 7.91 5.75
CA MET A 1 -3.27 7.26 6.90
C MET A 1 -1.86 6.85 6.50
N PHE A 2 -0.90 6.82 7.44
CA PHE A 2 0.48 6.42 7.16
C PHE A 2 0.91 5.21 8.01
N GLU A 3 1.57 4.22 7.40
CA GLU A 3 2.07 3.00 8.08
C GLU A 3 3.59 2.85 7.98
N PHE A 4 4.23 2.56 9.13
CA PHE A 4 5.61 2.10 9.21
C PHE A 4 5.63 0.57 9.23
N GLY A 5 6.37 -0.06 8.31
CA GLY A 5 6.33 -1.51 8.13
C GLY A 5 5.05 -1.97 7.43
N ILE A 6 4.71 -1.34 6.29
CA ILE A 6 3.48 -1.66 5.54
C ILE A 6 3.43 -3.14 5.09
N GLY A 7 4.59 -3.79 4.98
CA GLY A 7 4.71 -5.18 4.60
C GLY A 7 3.97 -5.48 3.29
N THR A 8 3.09 -6.48 3.32
CA THR A 8 2.25 -6.86 2.18
C THR A 8 0.86 -6.21 2.19
N GLY A 9 0.70 -5.15 2.99
CA GLY A 9 -0.52 -4.33 3.01
C GLY A 9 -1.73 -5.02 3.65
N ARG A 10 -1.51 -5.80 4.73
CA ARG A 10 -2.60 -6.49 5.45
C ARG A 10 -3.68 -5.52 5.94
N ILE A 11 -3.29 -4.30 6.34
CA ILE A 11 -4.19 -3.24 6.78
C ILE A 11 -4.43 -2.23 5.64
N ALA A 12 -3.35 -1.79 4.98
CA ALA A 12 -3.44 -0.85 3.87
C ALA A 12 -4.38 -1.30 2.74
N ARG A 13 -4.35 -2.57 2.31
CA ARG A 13 -5.17 -3.03 1.16
C ARG A 13 -6.68 -3.02 1.45
N PRO A 14 -7.18 -3.62 2.57
CA PRO A 14 -8.60 -3.51 2.90
C PRO A 14 -9.09 -2.07 3.00
N LEU A 15 -8.27 -1.18 3.58
CA LEU A 15 -8.61 0.25 3.71
C LEU A 15 -8.64 0.95 2.34
N SER A 16 -7.65 0.72 1.49
CA SER A 16 -7.64 1.24 0.12
C SER A 16 -8.84 0.74 -0.70
N ASN A 17 -9.21 -0.54 -0.54
CA ASN A 17 -10.40 -1.11 -1.18
C ASN A 17 -11.71 -0.47 -0.69
N GLN A 18 -11.71 0.09 0.52
CA GLN A 18 -12.84 0.86 1.07
C GLN A 18 -12.80 2.35 0.68
N GLY A 19 -11.82 2.77 -0.14
CA GLY A 19 -11.68 4.15 -0.60
C GLY A 19 -10.83 5.05 0.30
N TYR A 20 -10.19 4.52 1.34
CA TYR A 20 -9.29 5.29 2.18
C TYR A 20 -7.92 5.46 1.52
N SER A 21 -7.37 6.68 1.55
CA SER A 21 -5.99 6.90 1.12
C SER A 21 -5.01 6.44 2.21
N VAL A 22 -4.24 5.39 1.91
CA VAL A 22 -3.18 4.86 2.78
C VAL A 22 -1.84 4.97 2.07
N LYS A 23 -0.84 5.47 2.78
CA LYS A 23 0.56 5.47 2.36
C LYS A 23 1.35 4.65 3.38
N GLY A 24 2.44 4.03 2.96
CA GLY A 24 3.30 3.35 3.92
C GLY A 24 4.65 3.00 3.33
N VAL A 25 5.57 2.65 4.21
CA VAL A 25 6.95 2.33 3.89
C VAL A 25 7.34 1.03 4.56
N ASP A 26 8.22 0.28 3.93
CA ASP A 26 8.88 -0.90 4.49
C ASP A 26 10.33 -0.91 4.03
N ASN A 27 11.23 -1.46 4.84
CA ASN A 27 12.64 -1.59 4.46
C ASN A 27 12.92 -2.92 3.74
N SER A 28 11.96 -3.86 3.76
CA SER A 28 12.03 -5.11 3.04
C SER A 28 11.54 -4.96 1.60
N ARG A 29 12.47 -5.01 0.66
CA ARG A 29 12.16 -4.94 -0.77
C ARG A 29 11.25 -6.09 -1.22
N GLU A 30 11.51 -7.30 -0.74
CA GLU A 30 10.68 -8.49 -1.01
C GLU A 30 9.21 -8.28 -0.61
N MET A 31 8.97 -7.63 0.53
CA MET A 31 7.60 -7.36 1.00
C MET A 31 6.90 -6.31 0.12
N LEU A 32 7.63 -5.27 -0.30
CA LEU A 32 7.11 -4.26 -1.22
C LEU A 32 6.83 -4.83 -2.62
N ASP A 33 7.68 -5.73 -3.12
CA ASP A 33 7.46 -6.41 -4.40
C ASP A 33 6.16 -7.23 -4.33
N ARG A 34 5.97 -8.03 -3.27
CA ARG A 34 4.73 -8.77 -3.02
C ARG A 34 3.50 -7.90 -2.82
N LEU A 35 3.68 -6.69 -2.26
CA LEU A 35 2.61 -5.71 -2.13
C LEU A 35 2.20 -5.17 -3.52
N ASN A 36 3.17 -4.84 -4.36
CA ASN A 36 2.95 -4.30 -5.70
C ASN A 36 2.32 -5.34 -6.65
N GLU A 37 2.76 -6.61 -6.60
CA GLU A 37 2.15 -7.71 -7.36
C GLU A 37 0.64 -7.89 -7.09
N LYS A 38 0.16 -7.44 -5.93
CA LYS A 38 -1.24 -7.58 -5.49
C LYS A 38 -2.06 -6.30 -5.63
N SER A 39 -1.50 -5.28 -6.27
CA SER A 39 -2.02 -3.92 -6.34
C SER A 39 -2.55 -3.56 -7.74
N ASP A 40 -3.41 -4.40 -8.32
CA ASP A 40 -4.16 -4.07 -9.56
C ASP A 40 -5.45 -3.27 -9.31
N ALA A 41 -5.60 -2.65 -8.13
CA ALA A 41 -6.78 -1.84 -7.81
C ALA A 41 -6.37 -0.43 -7.33
N ARG A 42 -6.26 0.47 -8.30
CA ARG A 42 -6.31 1.94 -8.18
C ARG A 42 -5.31 2.59 -7.20
N SER A 43 -4.04 2.64 -7.61
CA SER A 43 -3.07 3.59 -7.04
C SER A 43 -3.06 4.88 -7.85
N GLU A 44 -4.09 5.72 -7.72
CA GLU A 44 -3.96 7.12 -8.13
C GLU A 44 -3.22 7.88 -7.03
N SER A 45 -1.99 8.29 -7.33
CA SER A 45 -1.30 9.33 -6.57
C SER A 45 -1.85 10.68 -7.04
N PRO A 46 -2.25 11.61 -6.14
CA PRO A 46 -2.60 12.96 -6.56
C PRO A 46 -1.35 13.66 -7.13
N PRO A 47 -1.48 14.47 -8.19
CA PRO A 47 -0.35 15.16 -8.81
C PRO A 47 0.30 16.11 -7.81
N VAL A 48 1.64 16.20 -7.90
CA VAL A 48 2.47 17.15 -7.17
C VAL A 48 2.13 18.59 -7.48
#